data_AF-A0A351Z8K0-F1
#
_entry.id   AF-A0A351Z8K0-F1
#
_cell.length_a   1.000
_cell.length_b   1.000
_cell.length_c   1.000
_cell.angle_alpha   90.00
_cell.angle_beta   90.00
_cell.angle_gamma   90.00
#
_symmetry.space_group_name_H-M   'P 1'
#
loop_
_entity.id
_entity.type
_entity.pdbx_description
1 polymer ?
#
loop_
_entity_poly.entity_id
_entity_poly.type
_entity_poly.pdbx_seq_one_letter_code
_entity_poly.pdbx_strand_id
1 'polypeptide(L)'
;MWLICLILLVILLVAGLWPFNFNARNKVTWLKSQNGVHFYGQGIIVGPDIRNQGQTSPFSEKSITLEIWLRPLLETTNLPNILTLFDGKSPELFLVGQWKSHLVIRSRWEDPVARIRDKPYREIGFQNGLLKNQDTFITITSGTGGTAVYVNGKRIRTYANYNMLADVSEKPLRFILGNSVTGESFWIGNLMGFAVYNRVLSATQIFKSHQAWTGEAPPFVPADDRCLGMYRFDERKGATIHNMAASNDTLFIPEVFEPVQRRFLASLRQGFRWNYSYVQDVIINVIGFIPFGFSLSALLLKTIRPRRLSTCFAVVVLGVGLSLAIEVSQAYLPSRDSSMTDVVMNAIGTILGVAIYQI
;
A
#
# COMPACT_ATOMS: atom_id res chain seq x y z
N MET A 1 -34.81 -8.33 27.05
CA MET A 1 -33.76 -9.26 26.60
C MET A 1 -33.50 -9.12 25.11
N TRP A 2 -34.50 -9.34 24.24
CA TRP A 2 -34.37 -9.10 22.79
C TRP A 2 -33.84 -7.71 22.43
N LEU A 3 -34.42 -6.66 23.03
CA LEU A 3 -33.98 -5.28 22.80
C LEU A 3 -32.50 -5.04 23.21
N ILE A 4 -32.05 -5.65 24.30
CA ILE A 4 -30.66 -5.52 24.78
C ILE A 4 -29.70 -6.19 23.78
N CYS A 5 -30.03 -7.40 23.29
CA CYS A 5 -29.23 -8.08 22.29
C CYS A 5 -29.16 -7.29 20.98
N LEU A 6 -30.26 -6.68 20.56
CA LEU A 6 -30.31 -5.82 19.37
C LEU A 6 -29.45 -4.57 19.54
N ILE A 7 -29.54 -3.89 20.68
CA ILE A 7 -28.72 -2.70 20.98
C ILE A 7 -27.23 -3.07 20.97
N LEU A 8 -26.85 -4.17 21.62
CA LEU A 8 -25.45 -4.63 21.63
C LEU A 8 -24.95 -4.99 20.23
N LEU A 9 -25.77 -5.65 19.42
CA LEU A 9 -25.45 -5.93 18.01
C LEU A 9 -25.18 -4.64 17.23
N VAL A 10 -26.06 -3.63 17.37
CA VAL A 10 -25.89 -2.33 16.70
C VAL A 10 -24.62 -1.63 17.20
N ILE A 11 -24.34 -1.63 18.50
CA ILE A 11 -23.11 -1.04 19.06
C ILE A 11 -21.87 -1.70 18.47
N LEU A 12 -21.83 -3.04 18.38
CA LEU A 12 -20.70 -3.76 17.80
C LEU A 12 -20.52 -3.46 16.32
N LEU A 13 -21.61 -3.42 15.55
CA LEU A 13 -21.56 -3.06 14.13
C LEU A 13 -21.09 -1.61 13.93
N VAL A 14 -21.60 -0.66 14.72
CA VAL A 14 -21.18 0.73 14.67
C VAL A 14 -19.72 0.89 15.06
N ALA A 15 -19.28 0.29 16.16
CA ALA A 15 -17.89 0.36 16.60
C ALA A 15 -16.93 -0.26 15.58
N GLY A 16 -17.28 -1.42 15.02
CA GLY A 16 -16.46 -2.13 14.04
C GLY A 16 -16.39 -1.44 12.68
N LEU A 17 -17.50 -0.87 12.21
CA LEU A 17 -17.59 -0.32 10.86
C LEU A 17 -17.41 1.21 10.79
N TRP A 18 -17.38 1.92 11.92
CA TRP A 18 -17.08 3.35 11.93
C TRP A 18 -15.69 3.63 11.31
N PRO A 19 -15.55 4.63 10.41
CA PRO A 19 -16.50 5.72 10.10
C PRO A 19 -17.46 5.46 8.92
N PHE A 20 -17.68 4.21 8.52
CA PHE A 20 -18.57 3.81 7.40
C PHE A 20 -18.19 4.42 6.04
N ASN A 21 -16.95 4.85 5.87
CA ASN A 21 -16.46 5.50 4.66
C ASN A 21 -15.94 4.48 3.64
N PHE A 22 -16.84 3.67 3.09
CA PHE A 22 -16.52 2.65 2.07
C PHE A 22 -16.13 3.26 0.71
N ASN A 23 -16.58 4.48 0.44
CA ASN A 23 -16.32 5.22 -0.81
C ASN A 23 -15.43 6.44 -0.54
N ALA A 24 -14.29 6.22 0.12
CA ALA A 24 -13.36 7.30 0.42
C ALA A 24 -12.84 7.92 -0.88
N ARG A 25 -12.82 9.26 -0.96
CA ARG A 25 -12.21 9.96 -2.10
C ARG A 25 -10.72 9.70 -2.16
N ASN A 26 -10.21 9.49 -3.37
CA ASN A 26 -8.78 9.39 -3.61
C ASN A 26 -8.10 10.74 -3.30
N LYS A 27 -7.14 10.76 -2.38
CA LYS A 27 -6.52 12.00 -1.90
C LYS A 27 -5.36 12.45 -2.79
N VAL A 28 -5.67 12.63 -4.08
CA VAL A 28 -4.77 13.16 -5.12
C VAL A 28 -5.46 14.33 -5.81
N THR A 29 -4.77 15.45 -5.95
CA THR A 29 -5.27 16.63 -6.68
C THR A 29 -4.20 17.19 -7.60
N TRP A 30 -4.60 17.76 -8.73
CA TRP A 30 -3.69 18.50 -9.60
C TRP A 30 -3.16 19.76 -8.91
N LEU A 31 -1.89 20.10 -9.17
CA LEU A 31 -1.31 21.37 -8.75
C LEU A 31 -1.88 22.52 -9.58
N LYS A 32 -2.19 23.64 -8.92
CA LYS A 32 -2.79 24.81 -9.58
C LYS A 32 -1.77 25.68 -10.33
N SER A 33 -0.61 25.91 -9.72
CA SER A 33 0.39 26.87 -10.19
C SER A 33 1.43 26.26 -11.13
N GLN A 34 1.60 24.94 -11.16
CA GLN A 34 2.62 24.25 -11.92
C GLN A 34 2.14 22.85 -12.33
N ASN A 35 2.88 22.19 -13.23
CA ASN A 35 2.60 20.80 -13.59
C ASN A 35 2.89 19.88 -12.41
N GLY A 36 2.12 18.80 -12.29
CA GLY A 36 2.22 17.85 -11.19
C GLY A 36 0.92 17.62 -10.44
N VAL A 37 1.00 16.65 -9.54
CA VAL A 37 -0.07 16.21 -8.66
C VAL A 37 0.39 16.28 -7.21
N HIS A 38 -0.56 16.52 -6.32
CA HIS A 38 -0.36 16.63 -4.87
C HIS A 38 -1.07 15.48 -4.17
N PHE A 39 -0.29 14.70 -3.42
CA PHE A 39 -0.79 13.68 -2.50
C PHE A 39 -0.90 14.31 -1.11
N TYR A 40 -2.11 14.31 -0.53
CA TYR A 40 -2.41 14.94 0.76
C TYR A 40 -2.96 13.98 1.81
N GLY A 41 -2.90 12.68 1.54
CA GLY A 41 -3.34 11.62 2.42
C GLY A 41 -3.33 10.28 1.68
N GLN A 42 -4.30 9.41 1.97
CA GLN A 42 -4.51 8.15 1.26
C GLN A 42 -4.90 8.38 -0.21
N GLY A 43 -3.88 8.63 -1.02
CA GLY A 43 -3.96 8.86 -2.46
C GLY A 43 -3.24 7.76 -3.21
N ILE A 44 -3.68 7.45 -4.44
CA ILE A 44 -3.06 6.46 -5.31
C ILE A 44 -3.22 6.86 -6.77
N ILE A 45 -2.19 6.56 -7.57
CA ILE A 45 -2.25 6.60 -9.04
C ILE A 45 -1.82 5.23 -9.54
N VAL A 46 -2.58 4.66 -10.47
CA VAL A 46 -2.39 3.29 -10.95
C VAL A 46 -2.02 3.32 -12.43
N GLY A 47 -0.92 2.66 -12.79
CA GLY A 47 -0.51 2.48 -14.18
C GLY A 47 -1.19 1.27 -14.84
N PRO A 48 -1.10 1.20 -16.18
CA PRO A 48 -1.65 0.08 -16.94
C PRO A 48 -0.78 -1.16 -16.76
N ASP A 49 -1.25 -2.28 -17.29
CA ASP A 49 -0.41 -3.47 -17.43
C ASP A 49 0.56 -3.31 -18.59
N ILE A 50 1.83 -3.05 -18.27
CA ILE A 50 2.88 -2.77 -19.27
C ILE A 50 3.32 -4.00 -20.08
N ARG A 51 2.65 -5.16 -19.90
CA ARG A 51 2.91 -6.39 -20.66
C ARG A 51 1.91 -6.69 -21.76
N ASN A 52 0.78 -5.99 -21.81
CA ASN A 52 -0.28 -6.23 -22.80
C ASN A 52 0.11 -5.86 -24.25
N GLN A 53 1.35 -5.44 -24.50
CA GLN A 53 1.89 -5.15 -25.83
C GLN A 53 2.55 -6.36 -26.52
N GLY A 54 2.06 -7.57 -26.24
CA GLY A 54 2.12 -8.68 -27.20
C GLY A 54 3.45 -9.41 -27.43
N GLN A 55 4.61 -9.03 -26.88
CA GLN A 55 5.83 -9.83 -27.02
C GLN A 55 6.88 -9.48 -25.97
N THR A 56 7.22 -10.46 -25.11
CA THR A 56 8.30 -10.42 -24.09
C THR A 56 8.12 -9.42 -22.94
N SER A 57 8.56 -9.79 -21.72
CA SER A 57 8.60 -8.86 -20.58
C SER A 57 9.37 -7.61 -21.00
N PRO A 58 8.86 -6.38 -20.76
CA PRO A 58 9.56 -5.14 -21.15
C PRO A 58 10.94 -5.02 -20.50
N PHE A 59 11.18 -5.80 -19.44
CA PHE A 59 12.44 -5.88 -18.70
C PHE A 59 13.18 -7.22 -18.91
N SER A 60 13.12 -7.82 -20.11
CA SER A 60 13.84 -9.06 -20.45
C SER A 60 15.35 -8.98 -20.15
N GLU A 61 15.96 -7.81 -20.36
CA GLU A 61 17.37 -7.52 -20.04
C GLU A 61 17.63 -7.23 -18.55
N LYS A 62 16.64 -7.45 -17.66
CA LYS A 62 16.67 -7.14 -16.22
C LYS A 62 17.25 -5.75 -15.91
N SER A 63 16.95 -4.78 -16.78
CA SER A 63 17.47 -3.41 -16.75
C SER A 63 16.35 -2.40 -16.70
N ILE A 64 16.49 -1.38 -15.87
CA ILE A 64 15.49 -0.34 -15.67
C ILE A 64 16.16 0.98 -15.28
N THR A 65 15.63 2.09 -15.80
CA THR A 65 15.90 3.42 -15.26
C THR A 65 14.57 4.07 -14.87
N LEU A 66 14.52 4.63 -13.68
CA LEU A 66 13.42 5.43 -13.16
C LEU A 66 13.89 6.86 -13.01
N GLU A 67 13.10 7.81 -13.50
CA GLU A 67 13.29 9.23 -13.26
C GLU A 67 12.06 9.76 -12.54
N ILE A 68 12.25 10.42 -11.39
CA ILE A 68 11.17 10.88 -10.52
C ILE A 68 11.48 12.30 -10.09
N TRP A 69 10.63 13.25 -10.49
CA TRP A 69 10.70 14.64 -10.05
C TRP A 69 9.64 14.91 -9.01
N LEU A 70 10.05 15.22 -7.77
CA LEU A 70 9.14 15.28 -6.64
C LEU A 70 9.55 16.33 -5.60
N ARG A 71 8.60 16.75 -4.76
CA ARG A 71 8.80 17.56 -3.56
C ARG A 71 8.14 16.91 -2.35
N PRO A 72 8.90 16.39 -1.37
CA PRO A 72 8.34 15.90 -0.11
C PRO A 72 7.74 17.04 0.69
N LEU A 73 6.57 16.83 1.31
CA LEU A 73 5.94 17.87 2.15
C LEU A 73 5.91 17.52 3.63
N LEU A 74 6.28 16.28 3.99
CA LEU A 74 6.44 15.81 5.36
C LEU A 74 7.77 15.11 5.54
N GLU A 75 8.28 15.16 6.77
CA GLU A 75 9.24 14.17 7.25
C GLU A 75 8.46 12.99 7.82
N THR A 76 8.82 11.79 7.40
CA THR A 76 8.05 10.58 7.70
C THR A 76 8.65 9.82 8.88
N THR A 77 7.80 9.23 9.72
CA THR A 77 8.23 8.33 10.81
C THR A 77 8.12 6.85 10.44
N ASN A 78 7.31 6.55 9.42
CA ASN A 78 7.16 5.28 8.73
C ASN A 78 7.85 5.33 7.35
N LEU A 79 7.64 4.29 6.54
CA LEU A 79 8.13 4.20 5.17
C LEU A 79 6.95 4.21 4.17
N PRO A 80 6.38 5.38 3.84
CA PRO A 80 5.43 5.50 2.75
C PRO A 80 6.09 5.27 1.39
N ASN A 81 5.31 4.73 0.46
CA ASN A 81 5.75 4.42 -0.88
C ASN A 81 5.49 5.60 -1.82
N ILE A 82 6.54 6.08 -2.48
CA ILE A 82 6.44 7.07 -3.56
C ILE A 82 6.08 6.35 -4.87
N LEU A 83 6.72 5.21 -5.11
CA LEU A 83 6.59 4.40 -6.32
C LEU A 83 6.69 2.93 -5.93
N THR A 84 5.82 2.11 -6.50
CA THR A 84 5.83 0.65 -6.33
C THR A 84 5.70 -0.01 -7.69
N LEU A 85 6.48 -1.06 -7.95
CA LEU A 85 6.29 -1.96 -9.09
C LEU A 85 5.73 -3.29 -8.59
N PHE A 86 4.56 -3.66 -9.09
CA PHE A 86 3.81 -4.81 -8.61
C PHE A 86 3.53 -5.80 -9.74
N ASP A 87 3.81 -7.07 -9.47
CA ASP A 87 3.65 -8.21 -10.38
C ASP A 87 2.57 -9.19 -9.88
N GLY A 88 1.64 -8.76 -9.02
CA GLY A 88 0.60 -9.66 -8.48
C GLY A 88 1.10 -10.66 -7.44
N LYS A 89 2.30 -10.47 -6.86
CA LYS A 89 2.86 -11.25 -5.75
C LYS A 89 3.28 -10.33 -4.60
N SER A 90 3.09 -10.80 -3.37
CA SER A 90 3.57 -10.14 -2.15
C SER A 90 4.80 -10.87 -1.58
N PRO A 91 5.84 -10.18 -1.10
CA PRO A 91 6.06 -8.72 -1.14
C PRO A 91 6.19 -8.20 -2.57
N GLU A 92 5.98 -6.91 -2.83
CA GLU A 92 6.09 -6.31 -4.17
C GLU A 92 7.48 -6.48 -4.78
N LEU A 93 7.60 -6.35 -6.11
CA LEU A 93 8.85 -6.58 -6.83
C LEU A 93 9.92 -5.58 -6.37
N PHE A 94 9.58 -4.29 -6.39
CA PHE A 94 10.31 -3.25 -5.67
C PHE A 94 9.42 -2.07 -5.31
N LEU A 95 9.89 -1.26 -4.37
CA LEU A 95 9.34 0.05 -4.04
C LEU A 95 10.46 1.08 -3.83
N VAL A 96 10.13 2.34 -4.10
CA VAL A 96 10.88 3.52 -3.70
C VAL A 96 10.04 4.25 -2.67
N GLY A 97 10.60 4.48 -1.49
CA GLY A 97 9.91 5.10 -0.37
C GLY A 97 10.76 6.14 0.34
N GLN A 98 10.14 6.81 1.32
CA GLN A 98 10.76 7.85 2.13
C GLN A 98 10.74 7.47 3.60
N TRP A 99 11.88 7.49 4.28
CA TRP A 99 11.93 7.42 5.75
C TRP A 99 12.64 8.66 6.28
N LYS A 100 11.96 9.50 7.06
CA LYS A 100 12.44 10.84 7.46
C LYS A 100 12.76 11.64 6.19
N SER A 101 14.01 11.99 5.99
CA SER A 101 14.55 12.64 4.78
C SER A 101 15.27 11.67 3.84
N HIS A 102 15.26 10.38 4.13
CA HIS A 102 16.07 9.37 3.45
C HIS A 102 15.31 8.81 2.25
N LEU A 103 16.04 8.58 1.16
CA LEU A 103 15.52 7.76 0.07
C LEU A 103 15.79 6.29 0.40
N VAL A 104 14.74 5.48 0.33
CA VAL A 104 14.83 4.03 0.58
C VAL A 104 14.31 3.29 -0.64
N ILE A 105 15.02 2.25 -1.06
CA ILE A 105 14.60 1.35 -2.14
C ILE A 105 14.59 -0.06 -1.54
N ARG A 106 13.46 -0.74 -1.67
CA ARG A 106 13.31 -2.15 -1.29
C ARG A 106 13.00 -2.98 -2.52
N SER A 107 13.63 -4.13 -2.66
CA SER A 107 13.33 -5.11 -3.72
C SER A 107 13.19 -6.51 -3.13
N ARG A 108 12.38 -7.34 -3.77
CA ARG A 108 12.20 -8.75 -3.40
C ARG A 108 13.52 -9.51 -3.57
N TRP A 109 13.75 -10.51 -2.73
CA TRP A 109 14.82 -11.50 -2.93
C TRP A 109 14.57 -12.34 -4.20
N GLU A 110 15.66 -12.67 -4.92
CA GLU A 110 15.60 -13.55 -6.09
C GLU A 110 15.27 -15.01 -5.70
N ASP A 111 15.88 -15.48 -4.61
CA ASP A 111 15.62 -16.81 -4.05
C ASP A 111 14.62 -16.71 -2.88
N PRO A 112 13.42 -17.32 -2.99
CA PRO A 112 12.45 -17.38 -1.91
C PRO A 112 12.96 -18.09 -0.65
N VAL A 113 13.93 -19.01 -0.77
CA VAL A 113 14.54 -19.76 0.33
C VAL A 113 15.56 -18.90 1.08
N ALA A 114 16.22 -17.97 0.38
CA ALA A 114 17.12 -16.97 0.97
C ALA A 114 16.39 -15.87 1.75
N ARG A 115 15.04 -15.93 1.86
CA ARG A 115 14.29 -15.13 2.83
C ARG A 115 14.76 -15.49 4.23
N ILE A 116 15.69 -14.69 4.76
CA ILE A 116 15.97 -14.67 6.18
C ILE A 116 14.63 -14.45 6.88
N ARG A 117 14.25 -15.37 7.77
CA ARG A 117 13.05 -15.26 8.61
C ARG A 117 12.96 -13.80 9.09
N ASP A 118 11.88 -13.12 8.72
CA ASP A 118 11.54 -11.73 9.08
C ASP A 118 12.09 -10.57 8.20
N LYS A 119 12.87 -10.82 7.14
CA LYS A 119 13.28 -9.76 6.17
C LYS A 119 12.82 -10.06 4.74
N PRO A 120 11.57 -9.70 4.38
CA PRO A 120 11.02 -10.00 3.05
C PRO A 120 11.68 -9.23 1.89
N TYR A 121 12.45 -8.18 2.18
CA TYR A 121 13.11 -7.34 1.18
C TYR A 121 14.61 -7.23 1.40
N ARG A 122 15.30 -6.92 0.30
CA ARG A 122 16.61 -6.28 0.30
C ARG A 122 16.41 -4.78 0.31
N GLU A 123 17.12 -4.06 1.16
CA GLU A 123 16.99 -2.61 1.30
C GLU A 123 18.32 -1.91 0.99
N ILE A 124 18.25 -0.85 0.19
CA ILE A 124 19.32 0.13 0.00
C ILE A 124 18.73 1.53 0.17
N GLY A 125 19.59 2.51 0.36
CA GLY A 125 19.15 3.89 0.51
C GLY A 125 20.29 4.79 0.97
N PHE A 126 19.99 6.08 1.07
CA PHE A 126 20.91 7.06 1.62
C PHE A 126 20.16 8.19 2.32
N GLN A 127 20.85 8.82 3.27
CA GLN A 127 20.28 9.88 4.08
C GLN A 127 20.17 11.19 3.31
N ASN A 128 19.21 12.03 3.68
CA ASN A 128 19.01 13.38 3.14
C ASN A 128 18.79 13.42 1.61
N GLY A 129 18.23 12.36 1.03
CA GLY A 129 17.85 12.34 -0.39
C GLY A 129 16.52 13.01 -0.70
N LEU A 130 15.67 13.18 0.31
CA LEU A 130 14.29 13.67 0.21
C LEU A 130 14.02 14.71 1.30
N LEU A 131 14.67 15.86 1.20
CA LEU A 131 14.48 16.96 2.15
C LEU A 131 13.10 17.60 2.01
N LYS A 132 12.48 17.92 3.14
CA LYS A 132 11.14 18.51 3.19
C LYS A 132 11.13 19.86 2.46
N ASN A 133 10.08 20.08 1.65
CA ASN A 133 9.84 21.28 0.85
C ASN A 133 10.90 21.60 -0.21
N GLN A 134 11.76 20.65 -0.56
CA GLN A 134 12.76 20.80 -1.61
C GLN A 134 12.38 19.98 -2.85
N ASP A 135 12.50 20.59 -4.02
CA ASP A 135 12.39 19.86 -5.28
C ASP A 135 13.64 18.99 -5.48
N THR A 136 13.40 17.71 -5.74
CA THR A 136 14.45 16.73 -5.99
C THR A 136 14.13 15.95 -7.25
N PHE A 137 15.09 15.87 -8.15
CA PHE A 137 15.05 14.99 -9.30
C PHE A 137 15.89 13.75 -9.00
N ILE A 138 15.25 12.60 -8.89
CA ILE A 138 15.89 11.32 -8.58
C ILE A 138 15.96 10.49 -9.85
N THR A 139 17.14 9.97 -10.14
CA THR A 139 17.31 8.91 -11.15
C THR A 139 17.85 7.66 -10.50
N ILE A 140 17.17 6.53 -10.69
CA ILE A 140 17.59 5.21 -10.21
C ILE A 140 17.81 4.34 -11.44
N THR A 141 19.03 3.85 -11.63
CA THR A 141 19.36 2.90 -12.68
C THR A 141 19.64 1.54 -12.06
N SER A 142 19.11 0.46 -12.60
CA SER A 142 19.40 -0.92 -12.19
C SER A 142 19.62 -1.80 -13.42
N GLY A 143 20.64 -2.65 -13.40
CA GLY A 143 20.96 -3.57 -14.49
C GLY A 143 21.95 -4.65 -14.06
N THR A 144 22.68 -5.24 -15.01
CA THR A 144 23.68 -6.29 -14.74
C THR A 144 24.85 -5.81 -13.87
N GLY A 145 25.21 -4.52 -13.95
CA GLY A 145 26.24 -3.89 -13.13
C GLY A 145 25.78 -3.42 -11.73
N GLY A 146 24.57 -3.78 -11.32
CA GLY A 146 23.97 -3.36 -10.05
C GLY A 146 23.10 -2.12 -10.17
N THR A 147 22.90 -1.42 -9.05
CA THR A 147 22.01 -0.25 -8.97
C THR A 147 22.78 1.02 -8.62
N ALA A 148 22.49 2.13 -9.29
CA ALA A 148 23.05 3.43 -8.98
C ALA A 148 21.94 4.47 -8.80
N VAL A 149 22.18 5.43 -7.90
CA VAL A 149 21.23 6.49 -7.58
C VAL A 149 21.87 7.85 -7.80
N TYR A 150 21.16 8.69 -8.52
CA TYR A 150 21.53 10.05 -8.86
C TYR A 150 20.51 11.02 -8.27
N VAL A 151 20.98 12.16 -7.81
CA VAL A 151 20.16 13.28 -7.36
C VAL A 151 20.58 14.52 -8.17
N ASN A 152 19.61 15.17 -8.79
CA ASN A 152 19.79 16.37 -9.60
C ASN A 152 20.90 16.20 -10.65
N GLY A 153 20.90 15.05 -11.33
CA GLY A 153 21.87 14.68 -12.36
C GLY A 153 23.23 14.18 -11.86
N LYS A 154 23.51 14.21 -10.54
CA LYS A 154 24.80 13.77 -9.96
C LYS A 154 24.68 12.43 -9.25
N ARG A 155 25.61 11.50 -9.51
CA ARG A 155 25.65 10.19 -8.84
C ARG A 155 25.97 10.33 -7.36
N ILE A 156 25.15 9.75 -6.49
CA ILE A 156 25.30 9.79 -5.03
C ILE A 156 25.78 8.44 -4.47
N ARG A 157 25.23 7.32 -4.98
CA ARG A 157 25.58 5.96 -4.53
C ARG A 157 25.56 4.97 -5.69
N THR A 158 26.34 3.91 -5.53
CA THR A 158 26.35 2.70 -6.36
C THR A 158 26.32 1.47 -5.47
N TYR A 159 25.53 0.48 -5.85
CA TYR A 159 25.30 -0.78 -5.16
C TYR A 159 25.49 -1.93 -6.15
N ALA A 160 26.74 -2.42 -6.27
CA ALA A 160 27.12 -3.41 -7.29
C ALA A 160 26.31 -4.71 -7.21
N ASN A 161 26.01 -5.19 -6.00
CA ASN A 161 25.33 -6.47 -5.78
C ASN A 161 23.81 -6.34 -5.64
N TYR A 162 23.20 -5.22 -6.06
CA TYR A 162 21.77 -4.98 -5.90
C TYR A 162 21.10 -4.78 -7.26
N ASN A 163 20.13 -5.63 -7.58
CA ASN A 163 19.28 -5.52 -8.77
C ASN A 163 17.81 -5.42 -8.33
N MET A 164 17.05 -4.50 -8.93
CA MET A 164 15.66 -4.22 -8.58
C MET A 164 14.66 -5.21 -9.21
N LEU A 165 15.07 -5.96 -10.24
CA LEU A 165 14.24 -6.80 -11.10
C LEU A 165 14.60 -8.29 -10.99
N ALA A 166 15.03 -8.74 -9.81
CA ALA A 166 15.62 -10.06 -9.66
C ALA A 166 14.63 -11.24 -9.91
N ASP A 167 13.36 -11.12 -9.49
CA ASP A 167 12.29 -12.13 -9.64
C ASP A 167 11.05 -11.54 -10.34
N VAL A 168 11.20 -11.16 -11.61
CA VAL A 168 10.09 -10.67 -12.43
C VAL A 168 9.22 -11.86 -12.85
N SER A 169 8.02 -12.01 -12.27
CA SER A 169 7.09 -13.11 -12.62
C SER A 169 6.43 -12.92 -13.99
N GLU A 170 5.63 -13.88 -14.49
CA GLU A 170 4.86 -13.81 -15.75
C GLU A 170 3.53 -13.03 -15.66
N LYS A 171 3.16 -12.54 -14.47
CA LYS A 171 1.91 -11.82 -14.24
C LYS A 171 1.89 -10.39 -14.79
N PRO A 172 0.71 -9.73 -14.83
CA PRO A 172 0.58 -8.30 -15.09
C PRO A 172 1.55 -7.47 -14.27
N LEU A 173 2.20 -6.52 -14.91
CA LEU A 173 3.22 -5.68 -14.28
C LEU A 173 2.72 -4.23 -14.27
N ARG A 174 2.64 -3.61 -13.09
CA ARG A 174 2.04 -2.27 -12.95
C ARG A 174 2.85 -1.38 -12.02
N PHE A 175 2.94 -0.11 -12.38
CA PHE A 175 3.43 0.94 -11.49
C PHE A 175 2.28 1.52 -10.67
N ILE A 176 2.57 1.80 -9.41
CA ILE A 176 1.65 2.44 -8.47
C ILE A 176 2.39 3.62 -7.84
N LEU A 177 1.77 4.80 -7.83
CA LEU A 177 2.37 6.03 -7.31
C LEU A 177 1.65 6.50 -6.04
N GLY A 178 2.45 6.99 -5.10
CA GLY A 178 2.01 7.63 -3.87
C GLY A 178 1.45 6.69 -2.80
N ASN A 179 1.45 5.37 -3.02
CA ASN A 179 0.99 4.40 -2.03
C ASN A 179 1.57 2.99 -2.23
N SER A 180 1.39 2.13 -1.23
CA SER A 180 1.55 0.68 -1.38
C SER A 180 0.39 0.06 -2.14
N VAL A 181 0.54 -1.19 -2.57
CA VAL A 181 -0.56 -1.95 -3.22
C VAL A 181 -1.77 -2.11 -2.31
N THR A 182 -1.56 -2.10 -0.99
CA THR A 182 -2.60 -2.27 0.03
C THR A 182 -3.27 -0.97 0.44
N GLY A 183 -2.69 0.17 0.08
CA GLY A 183 -3.25 1.47 0.43
C GLY A 183 -2.88 2.03 1.79
N GLU A 184 -2.13 1.28 2.59
CA GLU A 184 -1.80 1.60 3.99
C GLU A 184 -0.58 2.52 4.13
N SER A 185 0.33 2.52 3.15
CA SER A 185 1.63 3.23 3.21
C SER A 185 1.67 4.39 2.20
N PHE A 186 0.80 5.38 2.38
CA PHE A 186 0.66 6.52 1.47
C PHE A 186 1.69 7.62 1.71
N TRP A 187 2.19 8.20 0.63
CA TRP A 187 3.14 9.30 0.63
C TRP A 187 2.44 10.66 0.54
N ILE A 188 3.02 11.68 1.19
CA ILE A 188 2.51 13.06 1.15
C ILE A 188 3.58 13.96 0.53
N GLY A 189 3.22 14.57 -0.60
CA GLY A 189 4.11 15.42 -1.36
C GLY A 189 3.59 15.71 -2.76
N ASN A 190 4.42 16.38 -3.55
CA ASN A 190 4.11 16.70 -4.94
C ASN A 190 4.94 15.81 -5.86
N LEU A 191 4.30 15.27 -6.89
CA LEU A 191 4.96 14.56 -7.98
C LEU A 191 4.80 15.39 -9.26
N MET A 192 5.91 15.86 -9.81
CA MET A 192 5.94 16.76 -10.97
C MET A 192 6.35 16.04 -12.25
N GLY A 193 6.97 14.87 -12.16
CA GLY A 193 7.43 14.10 -13.31
C GLY A 193 7.75 12.66 -12.96
N PHE A 194 7.44 11.74 -13.87
CA PHE A 194 7.80 10.33 -13.74
C PHE A 194 8.13 9.76 -15.12
N ALA A 195 9.29 9.12 -15.25
CA ALA A 195 9.62 8.33 -16.44
C ALA A 195 10.23 6.98 -16.07
N VAL A 196 10.03 6.03 -16.97
CA VAL A 196 10.55 4.67 -16.88
C VAL A 196 11.12 4.23 -18.22
N TYR A 197 12.32 3.65 -18.16
CA TYR A 197 13.02 3.08 -19.30
C TYR A 197 13.37 1.63 -19.00
N ASN A 198 13.40 0.77 -20.01
CA ASN A 198 13.87 -0.62 -19.88
C ASN A 198 15.37 -0.79 -20.14
N ARG A 199 16.15 0.26 -19.88
CA ARG A 199 17.61 0.28 -20.03
C ARG A 199 18.27 1.05 -18.90
N VAL A 200 19.57 0.90 -18.77
CA VAL A 200 20.41 1.76 -17.93
C VAL A 200 20.81 2.99 -18.74
N LEU A 201 20.44 4.19 -18.26
CA LEU A 201 20.93 5.45 -18.84
C LEU A 201 22.36 5.74 -18.39
N SER A 202 23.16 6.33 -19.28
CA SER A 202 24.51 6.79 -18.94
C SER A 202 24.48 8.06 -18.07
N ALA A 203 25.55 8.35 -17.34
CA ALA A 203 25.62 9.56 -16.52
C ALA A 203 25.42 10.86 -17.34
N THR A 204 25.86 10.88 -18.60
CA THR A 204 25.65 12.04 -19.49
C THR A 204 24.21 12.17 -19.95
N GLN A 205 23.52 11.06 -20.23
CA GLN A 205 22.08 11.06 -20.53
C GLN A 205 21.26 11.52 -19.32
N ILE A 206 21.59 11.01 -18.12
CA ILE A 206 20.90 11.37 -16.87
C ILE A 206 21.07 12.87 -16.58
N PHE A 207 22.27 13.41 -16.73
CA PHE A 207 22.51 14.83 -16.52
C PHE A 207 21.71 15.72 -17.49
N LYS A 208 21.69 15.35 -18.78
CA LYS A 208 20.89 16.06 -19.80
C LYS A 208 19.39 15.95 -19.52
N SER A 209 18.91 14.77 -19.14
CA SER A 209 17.52 14.53 -18.79
C SER A 209 17.08 15.39 -17.61
N HIS A 210 17.88 15.43 -16.54
CA HIS A 210 17.64 16.31 -15.40
C HIS A 210 17.50 17.78 -15.80
N GLN A 211 18.42 18.31 -16.62
CA GLN A 211 18.33 19.69 -17.12
C GLN A 211 17.06 19.93 -17.94
N ALA A 212 16.64 18.96 -18.75
CA ALA A 212 15.44 19.06 -19.57
C ALA A 212 14.15 18.99 -18.74
N TRP A 213 14.11 18.17 -17.69
CA TRP A 213 12.96 18.08 -16.78
C TRP A 213 12.76 19.31 -15.90
N THR A 214 13.87 19.93 -15.46
CA THR A 214 13.86 21.04 -14.48
C THR A 214 14.04 22.41 -15.11
N GLY A 215 14.30 22.46 -16.43
CA GLY A 215 14.42 23.70 -17.19
C GLY A 215 13.07 24.28 -17.61
N GLU A 216 13.12 25.36 -18.39
CA GLU A 216 11.92 26.04 -18.91
C GLU A 216 11.28 25.28 -20.09
N ALA A 217 12.10 24.56 -20.87
CA ALA A 217 11.63 23.75 -21.98
C ALA A 217 11.12 22.40 -21.48
N PRO A 218 10.05 21.84 -22.07
CA PRO A 218 9.58 20.51 -21.73
C PRO A 218 10.67 19.44 -21.99
N PRO A 219 10.74 18.38 -21.16
CA PRO A 219 11.71 17.31 -21.37
C PRO A 219 11.51 16.68 -22.76
N PHE A 220 12.63 16.47 -23.45
CA PHE A 220 12.64 15.79 -24.74
C PHE A 220 12.13 14.35 -24.56
N VAL A 221 11.13 13.97 -25.34
CA VAL A 221 10.63 12.60 -25.41
C VAL A 221 11.53 11.84 -26.39
N PRO A 222 12.30 10.83 -25.93
CA PRO A 222 13.05 10.00 -26.85
C PRO A 222 12.09 9.27 -27.79
N ALA A 223 12.36 9.33 -29.09
CA ALA A 223 11.62 8.57 -30.10
C ALA A 223 11.98 7.07 -30.11
N ASP A 224 12.59 6.55 -29.03
CA ASP A 224 12.96 5.14 -28.94
C ASP A 224 11.95 4.35 -28.08
N ASP A 225 11.75 3.09 -28.46
CA ASP A 225 10.85 2.16 -27.77
C ASP A 225 11.40 1.68 -26.41
N ARG A 226 12.53 2.23 -25.96
CA ARG A 226 13.16 1.90 -24.67
C ARG A 226 12.66 2.82 -23.56
N CYS A 227 11.96 3.91 -23.89
CA CYS A 227 11.16 4.69 -22.95
C CYS A 227 9.75 4.07 -22.85
N LEU A 228 9.49 3.34 -21.77
CA LEU A 228 8.19 2.70 -21.57
C LEU A 228 7.12 3.71 -21.16
N GLY A 229 7.52 4.78 -20.45
CA GLY A 229 6.60 5.77 -19.91
C GLY A 229 7.29 7.09 -19.62
N MET A 230 6.66 8.20 -19.99
CA MET A 230 7.08 9.58 -19.71
C MET A 230 5.83 10.41 -19.36
N TYR A 231 5.67 10.72 -18.07
CA TYR A 231 4.48 11.36 -17.52
C TYR A 231 4.85 12.73 -16.93
N ARG A 232 4.39 13.79 -17.60
CA ARG A 232 4.71 15.19 -17.27
C ARG A 232 3.71 15.87 -16.35
N PHE A 233 2.54 15.23 -16.14
CA PHE A 233 1.46 15.74 -15.30
C PHE A 233 1.04 17.17 -15.68
N ASP A 234 0.96 17.46 -16.97
CA ASP A 234 0.62 18.78 -17.53
C ASP A 234 -0.85 18.90 -17.96
N GLU A 235 -1.66 17.85 -17.75
CA GLU A 235 -3.10 17.85 -18.01
C GLU A 235 -3.88 18.78 -17.07
N ARG A 236 -3.41 18.91 -15.82
CA ARG A 236 -3.95 19.80 -14.76
C ARG A 236 -5.39 19.55 -14.32
N LYS A 237 -6.07 18.57 -14.91
CA LYS A 237 -7.44 18.16 -14.56
C LYS A 237 -7.72 16.75 -15.06
N GLY A 238 -8.83 16.19 -14.59
CA GLY A 238 -9.29 14.86 -15.00
C GLY A 238 -8.58 13.72 -14.26
N ALA A 239 -8.86 12.50 -14.69
CA ALA A 239 -8.39 11.27 -14.06
C ALA A 239 -7.25 10.61 -14.83
N THR A 240 -6.93 11.05 -16.04
CA THR A 240 -5.97 10.39 -16.93
C THR A 240 -4.70 11.22 -17.03
N ILE A 241 -3.56 10.56 -16.89
CA ILE A 241 -2.23 11.13 -17.17
C ILE A 241 -1.67 10.37 -18.37
N HIS A 242 -1.42 11.09 -19.45
CA HIS A 242 -1.00 10.53 -20.72
C HIS A 242 0.49 10.21 -20.69
N ASN A 243 0.84 9.07 -21.27
CA ASN A 243 2.21 8.77 -21.59
C ASN A 243 2.61 9.57 -22.83
N MET A 244 3.73 10.28 -22.73
CA MET A 244 4.31 11.01 -23.85
C MET A 244 5.25 10.13 -24.69
N ALA A 245 5.64 8.95 -24.21
CA ALA A 245 6.48 8.01 -24.95
C ALA A 245 5.71 7.33 -26.10
N ALA A 246 6.37 6.43 -26.83
CA ALA A 246 5.78 5.77 -28.00
C ALA A 246 4.51 4.95 -27.70
N SER A 247 4.34 4.52 -26.44
CA SER A 247 3.16 3.79 -25.98
C SER A 247 1.99 4.72 -25.62
N ASN A 248 0.76 4.31 -25.96
CA ASN A 248 -0.49 4.97 -25.54
C ASN A 248 -0.94 4.58 -24.12
N ASP A 249 -0.07 3.95 -23.33
CA ASP A 249 -0.33 3.64 -21.93
C ASP A 249 -0.67 4.91 -21.13
N THR A 250 -1.57 4.82 -20.15
CA THR A 250 -1.94 5.99 -19.33
C THR A 250 -1.94 5.63 -17.87
N LEU A 251 -1.48 6.54 -17.01
CA LEU A 251 -1.73 6.42 -15.58
C LEU A 251 -3.13 6.96 -15.26
N PHE A 252 -3.76 6.36 -14.26
CA PHE A 252 -5.11 6.70 -13.83
C PHE A 252 -5.14 7.13 -12.37
N ILE A 253 -5.78 8.27 -12.12
CA ILE A 253 -6.12 8.82 -10.80
C ILE A 253 -7.59 8.43 -10.55
N PRO A 254 -7.88 7.33 -9.82
CA PRO A 254 -9.25 6.95 -9.55
C PRO A 254 -9.97 8.01 -8.70
N GLU A 255 -11.26 8.21 -8.90
CA GLU A 255 -12.05 9.16 -8.11
C GLU A 255 -12.28 8.66 -6.69
N VAL A 256 -12.64 7.38 -6.58
CA VAL A 256 -12.76 6.64 -5.32
C VAL A 256 -11.47 5.90 -5.07
N PHE A 257 -10.95 6.00 -3.85
CA PHE A 257 -9.76 5.27 -3.45
C PHE A 257 -10.07 3.78 -3.38
N GLU A 258 -9.33 2.99 -4.15
CA GLU A 258 -9.35 1.53 -4.05
C GLU A 258 -7.92 1.00 -4.02
N PRO A 259 -7.58 0.15 -3.03
CA PRO A 259 -6.28 -0.50 -3.01
C PRO A 259 -6.18 -1.53 -4.14
N VAL A 260 -5.00 -1.62 -4.76
CA VAL A 260 -4.73 -2.60 -5.83
C VAL A 260 -4.81 -4.04 -5.31
N GLN A 261 -4.44 -4.25 -4.04
CA GLN A 261 -4.53 -5.54 -3.36
C GLN A 261 -5.21 -5.37 -1.99
N ARG A 262 -6.43 -5.90 -1.87
CA ARG A 262 -7.15 -5.95 -0.59
C ARG A 262 -6.53 -7.01 0.33
N ARG A 263 -6.40 -6.68 1.61
CA ARG A 263 -6.04 -7.64 2.66
C ARG A 263 -7.30 -8.10 3.38
N PHE A 264 -7.49 -9.42 3.44
CA PHE A 264 -8.53 -10.05 4.23
C PHE A 264 -7.85 -10.84 5.34
N LEU A 265 -8.35 -10.69 6.59
CA LEU A 265 -7.94 -11.52 7.72
C LEU A 265 -6.41 -11.66 7.83
N ALA A 266 -5.73 -10.54 8.05
CA ALA A 266 -4.28 -10.55 8.18
C ALA A 266 -3.83 -11.60 9.21
N SER A 267 -2.80 -12.37 8.84
CA SER A 267 -2.38 -13.56 9.58
C SER A 267 -1.98 -13.23 11.02
N LEU A 268 -2.37 -14.11 11.96
CA LEU A 268 -1.99 -14.08 13.38
C LEU A 268 -0.48 -13.89 13.63
N ARG A 269 0.38 -14.29 12.67
CA ARG A 269 1.85 -14.22 12.81
C ARG A 269 2.47 -12.91 12.32
N GLN A 270 1.81 -12.14 11.45
CA GLN A 270 2.42 -10.94 10.84
C GLN A 270 2.34 -9.69 11.71
N GLY A 271 1.53 -9.70 12.78
CA GLY A 271 1.23 -8.52 13.61
C GLY A 271 1.77 -8.55 15.04
N PHE A 272 2.56 -9.55 15.45
CA PHE A 272 2.98 -9.67 16.85
C PHE A 272 4.10 -8.66 17.19
N ARG A 273 3.69 -7.42 17.50
CA ARG A 273 4.52 -6.41 18.14
C ARG A 273 3.74 -5.88 19.34
N TRP A 274 4.20 -6.21 20.55
CA TRP A 274 3.66 -5.70 21.81
C TRP A 274 3.88 -4.19 21.89
N ASN A 275 3.01 -3.43 21.24
CA ASN A 275 2.90 -1.99 21.43
C ASN A 275 1.59 -1.69 22.15
N TYR A 276 1.50 -0.48 22.72
CA TYR A 276 0.35 -0.07 23.50
C TYR A 276 -0.96 -0.15 22.68
N SER A 277 -0.93 0.25 21.40
CA SER A 277 -2.08 0.17 20.48
C SER A 277 -2.60 -1.25 20.34
N TYR A 278 -1.73 -2.22 20.06
CA TYR A 278 -2.10 -3.62 19.90
C TYR A 278 -2.74 -4.19 21.16
N VAL A 279 -2.20 -3.85 22.34
CA VAL A 279 -2.80 -4.29 23.61
C VAL A 279 -4.16 -3.65 23.84
N GLN A 280 -4.32 -2.37 23.50
CA GLN A 280 -5.62 -1.69 23.56
C GLN A 280 -6.65 -2.37 22.64
N ASP A 281 -6.28 -2.66 21.39
CA ASP A 281 -7.16 -3.30 20.41
C ASP A 281 -7.61 -4.68 20.91
N VAL A 282 -6.68 -5.49 21.44
CA VAL A 282 -6.98 -6.78 22.06
C VAL A 282 -7.97 -6.65 23.22
N ILE A 283 -7.74 -5.71 24.15
CA ILE A 283 -8.61 -5.49 25.30
C ILE A 283 -10.02 -5.04 24.87
N ILE A 284 -10.10 -4.10 23.92
CA ILE A 284 -11.37 -3.57 23.41
C ILE A 284 -12.18 -4.68 22.75
N ASN A 285 -11.55 -5.53 21.93
CA ASN A 285 -12.19 -6.65 21.26
C ASN A 285 -12.75 -7.68 22.26
N VAL A 286 -11.97 -8.05 23.29
CA VAL A 286 -12.45 -8.95 24.35
C VAL A 286 -13.61 -8.33 25.14
N ILE A 287 -13.44 -7.11 25.68
CA ILE A 287 -14.44 -6.47 26.53
C ILE A 287 -15.73 -6.18 25.76
N GLY A 288 -15.63 -5.77 24.49
CA GLY A 288 -16.78 -5.47 23.64
C GLY A 288 -17.72 -6.67 23.44
N PHE A 289 -17.17 -7.89 23.33
CA PHE A 289 -17.96 -9.10 23.08
C PHE A 289 -18.46 -9.81 24.36
N ILE A 290 -17.97 -9.46 25.56
CA ILE A 290 -18.46 -10.03 26.82
C ILE A 290 -19.97 -9.77 27.02
N PRO A 291 -20.48 -8.51 26.93
CA PRO A 291 -21.91 -8.24 27.07
C PRO A 291 -22.77 -8.97 26.03
N PHE A 292 -22.24 -9.15 24.81
CA PHE A 292 -22.92 -9.88 23.75
C PHE A 292 -23.08 -11.36 24.09
N GLY A 293 -22.00 -12.04 24.49
CA GLY A 293 -22.04 -13.45 24.91
C GLY A 293 -22.97 -13.69 26.10
N PHE A 294 -22.92 -12.81 27.10
CA PHE A 294 -23.81 -12.87 28.26
C PHE A 294 -25.29 -12.71 27.88
N SER A 295 -25.61 -11.65 27.15
CA SER A 295 -27.00 -11.29 26.84
C SER A 295 -27.66 -12.30 25.89
N LEU A 296 -26.91 -12.82 24.92
CA LEU A 296 -27.42 -13.84 23.99
C LEU A 296 -27.62 -15.19 24.69
N SER A 297 -26.74 -15.56 25.62
CA SER A 297 -26.92 -16.74 26.47
C SER A 297 -28.19 -16.64 27.30
N ALA A 298 -28.40 -15.48 27.94
CA ALA A 298 -29.60 -15.19 28.73
C ALA A 298 -30.88 -15.26 27.89
N LEU A 299 -30.81 -14.74 26.66
CA LEU A 299 -31.94 -14.77 25.74
C LEU A 299 -32.33 -16.18 25.31
N LEU A 300 -31.36 -16.99 24.86
CA LEU A 300 -31.61 -18.34 24.35
C LEU A 300 -32.12 -19.27 25.45
N LEU A 301 -31.51 -19.23 26.64
CA LEU A 301 -31.94 -20.05 27.77
C LEU A 301 -33.31 -19.64 28.29
N LYS A 302 -33.68 -18.35 28.24
CA LYS A 302 -35.02 -17.89 28.63
C LYS A 302 -36.11 -18.25 27.61
N THR A 303 -35.79 -18.19 26.32
CA THR A 303 -36.79 -18.28 25.24
C THR A 303 -36.98 -19.71 24.74
N ILE A 304 -35.89 -20.42 24.44
CA ILE A 304 -35.90 -21.73 23.77
C ILE A 304 -35.64 -22.86 24.78
N ARG A 305 -35.05 -22.55 25.94
CA ARG A 305 -34.66 -23.50 27.00
C ARG A 305 -33.85 -24.72 26.50
N PRO A 306 -32.86 -24.56 25.61
CA PRO A 306 -32.03 -25.68 25.16
C PRO A 306 -31.07 -26.14 26.26
N ARG A 307 -30.36 -27.25 26.03
CA ARG A 307 -29.26 -27.68 26.92
C ARG A 307 -28.19 -26.59 27.01
N ARG A 308 -27.57 -26.42 28.19
CA ARG A 308 -26.54 -25.40 28.44
C ARG A 308 -25.38 -25.48 27.44
N LEU A 309 -24.92 -26.70 27.14
CA LEU A 309 -23.84 -26.92 26.17
C LEU A 309 -24.23 -26.46 24.75
N SER A 310 -25.47 -26.75 24.32
CA SER A 310 -26.00 -26.31 23.02
C SER A 310 -26.12 -24.78 22.96
N THR A 311 -26.48 -24.13 24.06
CA THR A 311 -26.48 -22.66 24.16
C THR A 311 -25.08 -22.10 23.99
N CYS A 312 -24.11 -22.63 24.75
CA CYS A 312 -22.72 -22.21 24.68
C CYS A 312 -22.19 -22.29 23.25
N PHE A 313 -22.38 -23.45 22.59
CA PHE A 313 -21.97 -23.65 21.21
C PHE A 313 -22.64 -22.65 20.26
N ALA A 314 -23.97 -22.47 20.34
CA ALA A 314 -24.70 -21.55 19.48
C ALA A 314 -24.24 -20.09 19.65
N VAL A 315 -24.05 -19.62 20.89
CA VAL A 315 -23.60 -18.25 21.18
C VAL A 315 -22.19 -18.00 20.66
N VAL A 316 -21.27 -18.95 20.85
CA VAL A 316 -19.89 -18.84 20.34
C VAL A 316 -19.88 -18.81 18.81
N VAL A 317 -20.65 -19.69 18.14
CA VAL A 317 -20.75 -19.70 16.67
C VAL A 317 -21.30 -18.37 16.15
N LEU A 318 -22.35 -17.83 16.78
CA LEU A 318 -22.93 -16.54 16.39
C LEU A 318 -21.97 -15.37 16.65
N GLY A 319 -21.23 -15.38 17.77
CA GLY A 319 -20.22 -14.36 18.07
C GLY A 319 -19.06 -14.38 17.09
N VAL A 320 -18.53 -15.56 16.76
CA VAL A 320 -17.49 -15.73 15.74
C VAL A 320 -18.02 -15.31 14.36
N GLY A 321 -19.24 -15.70 14.00
CA GLY A 321 -19.88 -15.31 12.74
C GLY A 321 -20.06 -13.80 12.60
N LEU A 322 -20.52 -13.13 13.66
CA LEU A 322 -20.63 -11.67 13.69
C LEU A 322 -19.26 -11.00 13.54
N SER A 323 -18.28 -11.48 14.29
CA SER A 323 -16.90 -10.96 14.23
C SER A 323 -16.31 -11.09 12.82
N LEU A 324 -16.45 -12.26 12.18
CA LEU A 324 -16.05 -12.48 10.80
C LEU A 324 -16.78 -11.56 9.81
N ALA A 325 -18.08 -11.32 10.00
CA ALA A 325 -18.84 -10.42 9.14
C ALA A 325 -18.34 -8.96 9.25
N ILE A 326 -18.00 -8.51 10.46
CA ILE A 326 -17.39 -7.19 10.69
C ILE A 326 -16.03 -7.12 9.99
N GLU A 327 -15.16 -8.10 10.20
CA GLU A 327 -13.82 -8.16 9.63
C GLU A 327 -13.81 -8.16 8.10
N VAL A 328 -14.66 -8.99 7.48
CA VAL A 328 -14.82 -9.02 6.03
C VAL A 328 -15.32 -7.68 5.50
N SER A 329 -16.20 -7.01 6.23
CA SER A 329 -16.70 -5.68 5.86
C SER A 329 -15.61 -4.61 5.99
N GLN A 330 -14.77 -4.68 7.03
CA GLN A 330 -13.65 -3.75 7.25
C GLN A 330 -12.60 -3.83 6.15
N ALA A 331 -12.42 -4.97 5.48
CA ALA A 331 -11.55 -5.08 4.30
C ALA A 331 -11.99 -4.20 3.11
N TYR A 332 -13.19 -3.61 3.17
CA TYR A 332 -13.69 -2.61 2.22
C TYR A 332 -13.62 -1.17 2.76
N LEU A 333 -13.16 -0.96 3.99
CA LEU A 333 -12.93 0.37 4.57
C LEU A 333 -11.45 0.73 4.43
N PRO A 334 -11.07 1.71 3.60
CA PRO A 334 -9.67 2.06 3.36
C PRO A 334 -8.86 2.44 4.61
N SER A 335 -9.54 2.89 5.68
CA SER A 335 -8.92 3.30 6.93
C SER A 335 -8.84 2.19 8.00
N ARG A 336 -9.25 0.96 7.68
CA ARG A 336 -9.29 -0.16 8.63
C ARG A 336 -8.52 -1.34 8.07
N ASP A 337 -7.86 -2.05 8.97
CA ASP A 337 -7.17 -3.30 8.67
C ASP A 337 -8.03 -4.46 9.19
N SER A 338 -8.25 -5.48 8.35
CA SER A 338 -8.90 -6.72 8.79
C SER A 338 -7.89 -7.69 9.37
N SER A 339 -8.19 -8.28 10.54
CA SER A 339 -7.28 -9.05 11.38
C SER A 339 -7.90 -10.34 11.88
N MET A 340 -7.17 -11.46 11.72
CA MET A 340 -7.57 -12.73 12.33
C MET A 340 -7.46 -12.69 13.87
N THR A 341 -6.60 -11.84 14.41
CA THR A 341 -6.44 -11.66 15.87
C THR A 341 -7.74 -11.15 16.48
N ASP A 342 -8.43 -10.25 15.80
CA ASP A 342 -9.65 -9.61 16.28
C ASP A 342 -10.80 -10.61 16.34
N VAL A 343 -10.89 -11.51 15.34
CA VAL A 343 -11.80 -12.66 15.37
C VAL A 343 -11.59 -13.51 16.62
N VAL A 344 -10.34 -13.84 16.93
CA VAL A 344 -9.99 -14.67 18.10
C VAL A 344 -10.30 -13.93 19.40
N MET A 345 -9.98 -12.65 19.52
CA MET A 345 -10.24 -11.86 20.73
C MET A 345 -11.74 -11.67 20.98
N ASN A 346 -12.51 -11.41 19.93
CA ASN A 346 -13.97 -11.32 19.99
C ASN A 346 -14.60 -12.68 20.39
N ALA A 347 -14.03 -13.79 19.92
CA ALA A 347 -14.46 -15.13 20.33
C ALA A 347 -14.19 -15.39 21.82
N ILE A 348 -13.01 -15.01 22.33
CA ILE A 348 -12.67 -15.10 23.76
C ILE A 348 -13.64 -14.26 24.60
N GLY A 349 -13.90 -13.01 24.20
CA GLY A 349 -14.88 -12.16 24.86
C GLY A 349 -16.27 -12.79 24.91
N THR A 350 -16.71 -13.38 23.79
CA THR A 350 -17.98 -14.11 23.72
C THR A 350 -18.03 -15.29 24.70
N ILE A 351 -16.97 -16.12 24.75
CA ILE A 351 -16.86 -17.27 25.67
C ILE A 351 -16.92 -16.81 27.12
N LEU A 352 -16.20 -15.74 27.48
CA LEU A 352 -16.22 -15.16 28.82
C LEU A 352 -17.63 -14.67 29.20
N GLY A 353 -18.32 -14.00 28.27
CA GLY A 353 -19.72 -13.59 28.48
C GLY A 353 -20.66 -14.76 28.75
N VAL A 354 -20.50 -15.87 28.00
CA VAL A 354 -21.25 -17.12 28.23
C VAL A 354 -20.95 -17.69 29.62
N ALA A 355 -19.67 -17.75 30.02
CA ALA A 355 -19.25 -18.30 31.30
C ALA A 355 -19.80 -17.48 32.48
N ILE A 356 -19.75 -16.14 32.39
CA ILE A 356 -20.28 -15.22 33.42
C ILE A 356 -21.79 -15.43 33.62
N TYR A 357 -22.54 -15.73 32.56
CA TYR A 357 -23.98 -16.01 32.69
C TYR A 357 -24.28 -17.36 33.38
N GLN A 358 -23.33 -18.30 33.35
CA GLN A 358 -23.54 -19.65 33.89
C GLN A 358 -23.17 -19.81 35.36
N ILE A 359 -22.40 -18.87 35.90
CA ILE A 359 -22.14 -18.69 37.33
C ILE A 359 -23.41 -18.09 37.96
#